data_AF-A0A9P1YPB8-F1
#
_entry.id   AF-A0A9P1YPB8-F1
#
_cell.length_a   1.000
_cell.length_b   1.000
_cell.length_c   1.000
_cell.angle_alpha   90.00
_cell.angle_beta   90.00
_cell.angle_gamma   90.00
#
_symmetry.space_group_name_H-M   'P 1'
#
loop_
_entity.id
_entity.type
_entity.pdbx_description
1 polymer ?
#
loop_
_entity_poly.entity_id
_entity_poly.type
_entity_poly.pdbx_seq_one_letter_code
_entity_poly.pdbx_strand_id
1 'polypeptide(L)'
;MILQKMVLKNFRGYKECEINFSDKITSLIGKNDVGKSTILEALDIFFSESPQKLIDSRDLNIYSKDNYIEIAVEFKLDADDDLLTLDSTAVTSFTKECLLNSSKNLELILRINIDKDATSVSVSSITRLIRCEYFKIYKDKPLILMKNSELKKCIKEEIGETKVDTKINHLMREELHNNLNDKEKVTVEMDINSLEGAKKHGER
;
A
#
# COMPACT_ATOMS: atom_id res chain seq x y z
N MET A 1 -10.24 6.08 -9.81
CA MET A 1 -10.13 4.89 -8.93
C MET A 1 -11.46 4.63 -8.24
N ILE A 2 -11.86 3.37 -8.02
CA ILE A 2 -13.13 3.01 -7.32
C ILE A 2 -12.83 2.12 -6.11
N LEU A 3 -13.30 2.50 -4.92
CA LEU A 3 -13.17 1.69 -3.70
C LEU A 3 -13.98 0.40 -3.82
N GLN A 4 -13.32 -0.75 -3.69
CA GLN A 4 -13.92 -2.08 -3.80
C GLN A 4 -14.08 -2.77 -2.45
N LYS A 5 -13.09 -2.60 -1.57
CA LYS A 5 -13.04 -3.32 -0.30
C LYS A 5 -12.33 -2.51 0.77
N MET A 6 -12.72 -2.71 2.02
CA MET A 6 -11.99 -2.27 3.20
C MET A 6 -11.86 -3.44 4.18
N VAL A 7 -10.69 -3.56 4.80
CA VAL A 7 -10.44 -4.45 5.93
C VAL A 7 -10.02 -3.60 7.12
N LEU A 8 -10.77 -3.73 8.22
CA LEU A 8 -10.46 -3.10 9.50
C LEU A 8 -9.92 -4.15 10.45
N LYS A 9 -8.78 -3.89 11.08
CA LYS A 9 -8.24 -4.72 12.15
C LYS A 9 -7.96 -3.88 13.39
N ASN A 10 -8.30 -4.46 14.53
CA ASN A 10 -8.03 -3.93 15.86
C ASN A 10 -8.57 -2.50 16.12
N PHE A 11 -9.65 -2.08 15.45
CA PHE A 11 -10.23 -0.73 15.59
C PHE A 11 -11.54 -0.76 16.38
N ARG A 12 -11.52 -0.20 17.58
CA ARG A 12 -12.65 -0.11 18.54
C ARG A 12 -13.32 -1.46 18.73
N GLY A 13 -14.59 -1.61 18.38
CA GLY A 13 -15.33 -2.88 18.47
C GLY A 13 -14.88 -3.95 17.46
N TYR A 14 -14.15 -3.57 16.41
CA TYR A 14 -13.74 -4.48 15.34
C TYR A 14 -12.36 -5.08 15.62
N LYS A 15 -12.33 -6.37 15.95
CA LYS A 15 -11.08 -7.14 15.94
C LYS A 15 -10.60 -7.36 14.51
N GLU A 16 -11.50 -7.81 13.65
CA GLU A 16 -11.30 -7.92 12.21
C GLU A 16 -12.67 -7.79 11.54
N CYS A 17 -12.75 -7.00 10.47
CA CYS A 17 -13.97 -6.81 9.69
C CYS A 17 -13.60 -6.56 8.23
N GLU A 18 -14.29 -7.24 7.33
CA GLU A 18 -14.20 -7.03 5.89
C GLU A 18 -15.50 -6.43 5.37
N ILE A 19 -15.39 -5.38 4.58
CA ILE A 19 -16.50 -4.71 3.91
C ILE A 19 -16.21 -4.69 2.42
N ASN A 20 -17.14 -5.21 1.63
CA ASN A 20 -17.13 -5.10 0.17
C ASN A 20 -18.08 -3.97 -0.26
N PHE A 21 -17.60 -3.06 -1.09
CA PHE A 21 -18.35 -1.90 -1.60
C PHE A 21 -18.89 -2.20 -3.00
N SER A 22 -20.08 -1.66 -3.29
CA SER A 22 -20.63 -1.66 -4.64
C SER A 22 -19.99 -0.56 -5.48
N ASP A 23 -19.81 -0.83 -6.78
CA ASP A 23 -19.42 0.16 -7.81
C ASP A 23 -20.39 1.36 -7.94
N LYS A 24 -21.56 1.30 -7.29
CA LYS A 24 -22.57 2.38 -7.30
C LYS A 24 -22.79 2.96 -5.91
N ILE A 25 -23.79 2.45 -5.21
CA ILE A 25 -24.21 2.95 -3.90
C ILE A 25 -24.11 1.79 -2.93
N THR A 26 -23.38 2.00 -1.83
CA THR A 26 -23.30 1.06 -0.72
C THR A 26 -24.16 1.58 0.43
N SER A 27 -25.10 0.77 0.91
CA SER A 27 -25.94 1.10 2.07
C SER A 27 -25.52 0.28 3.28
N LEU A 28 -25.14 0.95 4.37
CA LEU A 28 -24.80 0.31 5.65
C LEU A 28 -26.05 0.27 6.54
N ILE A 29 -26.64 -0.92 6.71
CA ILE A 29 -27.89 -1.11 7.48
C ILE A 29 -27.60 -1.88 8.77
N GLY A 30 -28.18 -1.42 9.88
CA GLY A 30 -28.04 -2.06 11.19
C GLY A 30 -28.60 -1.17 12.31
N LYS A 31 -28.70 -1.71 13.52
CA LYS A 31 -29.13 -0.94 14.71
C LYS A 31 -28.16 0.22 14.99
N ASN A 32 -28.62 1.23 15.71
CA ASN A 32 -27.72 2.29 16.21
C ASN A 32 -26.63 1.69 17.08
N ASP A 33 -25.47 2.34 17.09
CA ASP A 33 -24.31 1.98 17.92
C ASP A 33 -23.69 0.60 17.65
N VAL A 34 -24.12 -0.10 16.59
CA VAL A 34 -23.51 -1.38 16.15
C VAL A 34 -22.15 -1.21 15.46
N GLY A 35 -21.65 0.02 15.34
CA GLY A 35 -20.36 0.33 14.71
C GLY A 35 -20.42 0.85 13.26
N LYS A 36 -21.61 1.15 12.72
CA LYS A 36 -21.73 1.70 11.34
C LYS A 36 -20.95 3.01 11.15
N SER A 37 -21.03 3.93 12.12
CA SER A 37 -20.27 5.19 12.07
C SER A 37 -18.77 4.94 12.13
N THR A 38 -18.32 3.94 12.90
CA THR A 38 -16.91 3.53 12.98
C THR A 38 -16.35 3.11 11.62
N ILE A 39 -17.15 2.49 10.75
CA ILE A 39 -16.73 2.15 9.37
C ILE A 39 -16.45 3.43 8.57
N LEU A 40 -17.32 4.43 8.65
CA LEU A 40 -17.15 5.71 7.96
C LEU A 40 -15.97 6.51 8.55
N GLU A 41 -15.85 6.54 9.87
CA GLU A 41 -14.72 7.19 10.56
C GLU A 41 -13.38 6.55 10.19
N ALA A 42 -13.33 5.22 10.00
CA ALA A 42 -12.11 4.57 9.54
C ALA A 42 -11.73 4.99 8.11
N LEU A 43 -12.71 5.19 7.22
CA LEU A 43 -12.45 5.77 5.90
C LEU A 43 -11.96 7.22 6.01
N ASP A 44 -12.57 8.03 6.87
CA ASP A 44 -12.14 9.41 7.12
C ASP A 44 -10.69 9.47 7.63
N ILE A 45 -10.33 8.57 8.55
CA ILE A 45 -8.95 8.40 9.04
C ILE A 45 -8.01 7.98 7.89
N PHE A 46 -8.41 7.01 7.07
CA PHE A 46 -7.59 6.48 6.00
C PHE A 46 -7.16 7.57 4.99
N PHE A 47 -8.13 8.38 4.57
CA PHE A 47 -7.93 9.47 3.60
C PHE A 47 -7.36 10.75 4.20
N SER A 48 -7.21 10.83 5.52
CA SER A 48 -6.66 12.02 6.19
C SER A 48 -5.15 12.16 5.98
N GLU A 49 -4.69 13.38 5.71
CA GLU A 49 -3.27 13.75 5.75
C GLU A 49 -2.71 13.80 7.18
N SER A 50 -3.58 13.79 8.19
CA SER A 50 -3.18 13.77 9.60
C SER A 50 -3.99 12.75 10.40
N PRO A 51 -3.83 11.43 10.12
CA PRO A 51 -4.59 10.37 10.81
C PRO A 51 -4.42 10.42 12.34
N GLN A 52 -3.23 10.81 12.80
CA GLN A 52 -2.88 10.89 14.22
C GLN A 52 -3.73 11.89 15.02
N LYS A 53 -4.39 12.84 14.34
CA LYS A 53 -5.30 13.80 14.97
C LYS A 53 -6.73 13.26 15.10
N LEU A 54 -7.05 12.19 14.37
CA LEU A 54 -8.38 11.59 14.30
C LEU A 54 -8.47 10.28 15.11
N ILE A 55 -7.34 9.79 15.63
CA ILE A 55 -7.25 8.56 16.42
C ILE A 55 -6.75 8.86 17.83
N ASP A 56 -7.31 8.13 18.78
CA ASP A 56 -6.88 8.06 20.18
C ASP A 56 -6.26 6.69 20.49
N SER A 57 -5.36 6.59 21.48
CA SER A 57 -4.78 5.30 21.89
C SER A 57 -5.85 4.31 22.40
N ARG A 58 -6.99 4.81 22.87
CA ARG A 58 -8.16 4.01 23.29
C ARG A 58 -8.98 3.46 22.13
N ASP A 59 -8.71 3.89 20.89
CA ASP A 59 -9.36 3.33 19.72
C ASP A 59 -8.83 1.93 19.37
N LEU A 60 -7.73 1.48 19.97
CA LEU A 60 -7.28 0.10 19.83
C LEU A 60 -8.30 -0.84 20.46
N ASN A 61 -8.70 -1.89 19.73
CA ASN A 61 -9.60 -2.91 20.23
C ASN A 61 -9.05 -3.52 21.53
N ILE A 62 -9.86 -3.47 22.61
CA ILE A 62 -9.46 -3.90 23.95
C ILE A 62 -9.13 -5.40 24.05
N TYR A 63 -9.58 -6.20 23.09
CA TYR A 63 -9.31 -7.63 22.99
C TYR A 63 -8.18 -7.96 22.01
N SER A 64 -7.56 -6.96 21.40
CA SER A 64 -6.41 -7.16 20.52
C SER A 64 -5.17 -7.55 21.33
N LYS A 65 -4.42 -8.50 20.78
CA LYS A 65 -3.08 -8.87 21.27
C LYS A 65 -1.99 -8.05 20.60
N ASP A 66 -2.31 -7.40 19.49
CA ASP A 66 -1.42 -6.51 18.78
C ASP A 66 -1.54 -5.10 19.32
N ASN A 67 -0.49 -4.30 19.10
CA ASN A 67 -0.45 -2.89 19.48
C ASN A 67 -0.55 -2.00 18.24
N TYR A 68 -1.36 -2.38 17.25
CA TYR A 68 -1.60 -1.56 16.07
C TYR A 68 -3.06 -1.64 15.61
N ILE A 69 -3.52 -0.54 15.04
CA ILE A 69 -4.74 -0.46 14.23
C ILE A 69 -4.33 -0.57 12.76
N GLU A 70 -5.09 -1.32 11.96
CA GLU A 70 -4.87 -1.43 10.51
C GLU A 70 -6.18 -1.16 9.77
N ILE A 71 -6.11 -0.23 8.81
CA ILE A 71 -7.18 0.09 7.88
C ILE A 71 -6.61 -0.14 6.49
N ALA A 72 -7.02 -1.24 5.84
CA ALA A 72 -6.64 -1.56 4.49
C ALA A 72 -7.81 -1.31 3.54
N VAL A 73 -7.54 -0.78 2.35
CA VAL A 73 -8.53 -0.54 1.31
C VAL A 73 -8.02 -1.04 -0.03
N GLU A 74 -8.94 -1.52 -0.87
CA GLU A 74 -8.64 -1.92 -2.23
C GLU A 74 -9.37 -1.01 -3.22
N PHE A 75 -8.62 -0.49 -4.20
CA PHE A 75 -9.14 0.29 -5.31
C PHE A 75 -9.03 -0.47 -6.61
N LYS A 76 -10.14 -0.53 -7.35
CA LYS A 76 -10.14 -0.89 -8.75
C LYS A 76 -9.63 0.30 -9.56
N LEU A 77 -8.66 0.03 -10.44
CA LEU A 77 -8.08 0.99 -11.35
C LEU A 77 -8.77 0.89 -12.71
N ASP A 78 -9.07 2.03 -13.33
CA ASP A 78 -9.27 2.10 -14.77
C ASP A 78 -7.95 2.36 -15.52
N ALA A 79 -8.01 2.56 -16.83
CA ALA A 79 -6.83 2.72 -17.66
C ALA A 79 -6.03 4.01 -17.33
N ASP A 80 -6.71 5.09 -16.94
CA ASP A 80 -6.07 6.36 -16.60
C ASP A 80 -5.48 6.31 -15.19
N ASP A 81 -6.15 5.60 -14.27
CA ASP A 81 -5.71 5.37 -12.89
C ASP A 81 -4.47 4.46 -12.79
N ASP A 82 -4.21 3.59 -13.77
CA ASP A 82 -3.06 2.68 -13.75
C ASP A 82 -1.74 3.41 -13.97
N LEU A 83 -1.76 4.65 -14.46
CA LEU A 83 -0.56 5.46 -14.70
C LEU A 83 0.11 5.87 -13.39
N LEU A 84 1.43 5.65 -13.31
CA LEU A 84 2.25 5.95 -12.15
C LEU A 84 3.46 6.79 -12.57
N THR A 85 3.61 7.96 -11.94
CA THR A 85 4.77 8.85 -12.16
C THR A 85 5.66 8.81 -10.92
N LEU A 86 6.83 8.19 -11.05
CA LEU A 86 7.80 8.05 -9.95
C LEU A 86 8.82 9.21 -9.95
N ASP A 87 9.09 9.83 -11.11
CA ASP A 87 9.91 11.04 -11.23
C ASP A 87 9.36 11.98 -12.31
N SER A 88 9.92 13.20 -12.41
CA SER A 88 9.44 14.25 -13.33
C SER A 88 9.56 13.91 -14.82
N THR A 89 10.06 12.74 -15.20
CA THR A 89 10.35 12.36 -16.60
C THR A 89 9.91 10.94 -16.98
N ALA A 90 9.65 10.06 -16.02
CA ALA A 90 9.31 8.65 -16.25
C ALA A 90 7.87 8.32 -15.85
N VAL A 91 7.04 8.03 -16.85
CA VAL A 91 5.69 7.48 -16.66
C VAL A 91 5.74 5.96 -16.80
N THR A 92 5.29 5.25 -15.77
CA THR A 92 5.12 3.78 -15.72
C THR A 92 3.68 3.47 -15.30
N SER A 93 3.39 2.26 -14.83
CA SER A 93 2.08 1.90 -14.28
C SER A 93 2.17 0.99 -13.06
N PHE A 94 1.11 0.94 -12.24
CA PHE A 94 1.03 0.00 -11.12
C PHE A 94 1.14 -1.44 -11.61
N THR A 95 0.49 -1.76 -12.74
CA THR A 95 0.60 -3.07 -13.38
C THR A 95 2.04 -3.42 -13.75
N LYS A 96 2.76 -2.54 -14.47
CA LYS A 96 4.14 -2.78 -14.91
C LYS A 96 5.12 -2.89 -13.75
N GLU A 97 4.87 -2.16 -12.67
CA GLU A 97 5.70 -2.17 -11.47
C GLU A 97 5.32 -3.31 -10.49
N CYS A 98 4.38 -4.19 -10.85
CA CYS A 98 3.88 -5.28 -10.01
C CYS A 98 3.34 -4.81 -8.65
N LEU A 99 2.64 -3.67 -8.63
CA LEU A 99 2.13 -3.01 -7.42
C LEU A 99 0.65 -3.33 -7.12
N LEU A 100 0.07 -4.30 -7.81
CA LEU A 100 -1.33 -4.72 -7.61
C LEU A 100 -1.41 -6.03 -6.82
N ASN A 101 -2.50 -6.21 -6.08
CA ASN A 101 -2.78 -7.45 -5.36
C ASN A 101 -3.22 -8.59 -6.29
N SER A 102 -3.56 -9.74 -5.72
CA SER A 102 -3.98 -10.94 -6.47
C SER A 102 -5.26 -10.72 -7.27
N SER A 103 -6.13 -9.82 -6.82
CA SER A 103 -7.36 -9.38 -7.49
C SER A 103 -7.12 -8.30 -8.57
N LYS A 104 -5.86 -7.92 -8.83
CA LYS A 104 -5.48 -6.81 -9.73
C LYS A 104 -6.01 -5.44 -9.29
N ASN A 105 -6.23 -5.28 -7.99
CA ASN A 105 -6.57 -4.00 -7.37
C ASN A 105 -5.33 -3.38 -6.73
N LEU A 106 -5.34 -2.06 -6.59
CA LEU A 106 -4.39 -1.33 -5.75
C LEU A 106 -4.82 -1.47 -4.30
N GLU A 107 -4.03 -2.18 -3.49
CA GLU A 107 -4.31 -2.38 -2.06
C GLU A 107 -3.38 -1.53 -1.20
N LEU A 108 -3.97 -0.60 -0.46
CA LEU A 108 -3.26 0.35 0.39
C LEU A 108 -3.62 0.11 1.85
N ILE A 109 -2.63 0.24 2.72
CA ILE A 109 -2.78 0.00 4.15
C ILE A 109 -2.32 1.22 4.93
N LEU A 110 -3.16 1.69 5.84
CA LEU A 110 -2.77 2.59 6.92
C LEU A 110 -2.61 1.75 8.19
N ARG A 111 -1.37 1.59 8.65
CA ARG A 111 -1.05 0.91 9.91
C ARG A 111 -0.59 1.95 10.92
N ILE A 112 -1.17 1.90 12.11
CA ILE A 112 -0.92 2.87 13.18
C ILE A 112 -0.55 2.11 14.44
N ASN A 113 0.72 2.19 14.83
CA ASN A 113 1.19 1.61 16.07
C ASN A 113 0.66 2.43 17.25
N ILE A 114 0.02 1.74 18.20
CA ILE A 114 -0.60 2.33 19.38
C ILE A 114 0.23 1.99 20.60
N ASP A 115 0.77 3.03 21.22
CA ASP A 115 1.23 2.98 22.59
C ASP A 115 0.03 3.23 23.51
N LYS A 116 -0.33 2.23 24.32
CA LYS A 116 -1.50 2.28 25.21
C LYS A 116 -1.32 3.28 26.35
N ASP A 117 -0.08 3.63 26.67
CA ASP A 117 0.25 4.57 27.76
C ASP A 117 0.41 6.00 27.23
N ALA A 118 0.44 6.19 25.90
CA ALA A 118 0.55 7.50 25.28
C ALA A 118 -0.76 8.28 25.34
N THR A 119 -0.64 9.59 25.59
CA THR A 119 -1.77 10.54 25.62
C THR A 119 -2.22 10.99 24.22
N SER A 120 -1.42 10.71 23.20
CA SER A 120 -1.72 11.05 21.80
C SER A 120 -0.98 10.10 20.86
N VAL A 121 -1.49 9.96 19.63
CA VAL A 121 -0.81 9.21 18.58
C VAL A 121 0.24 10.10 17.91
N SER A 122 1.47 9.60 17.76
CA SER A 122 2.55 10.30 17.06
C SER A 122 2.45 10.10 15.55
N VAL A 123 2.91 11.10 14.78
CA VAL A 123 3.10 10.97 13.32
C VAL A 123 4.03 9.79 12.99
N SER A 124 5.06 9.56 13.80
CA SER A 124 6.02 8.47 13.61
C SER A 124 5.41 7.08 13.78
N SER A 125 4.24 6.98 14.40
CA SER A 125 3.52 5.72 14.57
C SER A 125 2.74 5.30 13.33
N ILE A 126 2.61 6.20 12.34
CA ILE A 126 1.84 5.97 11.12
C ILE A 126 2.76 5.42 10.04
N THR A 127 2.33 4.32 9.43
CA THR A 127 2.95 3.74 8.25
C THR A 127 1.90 3.56 7.16
N ARG A 128 2.20 4.02 5.95
CA ARG A 128 1.38 3.76 4.76
C ARG A 128 2.07 2.72 3.90
N LEU A 129 1.39 1.63 3.63
CA LEU A 129 1.93 0.49 2.89
C LEU A 129 1.12 0.24 1.63
N ILE A 130 1.76 -0.40 0.66
CA ILE A 130 1.11 -1.05 -0.48
C ILE A 130 1.25 -2.56 -0.32
N ARG A 131 0.16 -3.30 -0.48
CA ARG A 131 0.15 -4.77 -0.48
C ARG A 131 -0.05 -5.27 -1.91
N CYS A 132 0.86 -6.08 -2.41
CA CYS A 132 0.84 -6.51 -3.81
C CYS A 132 1.40 -7.91 -4.01
N GLU A 133 1.16 -8.47 -5.19
CA GLU A 133 1.76 -9.74 -5.64
C GLU A 133 3.08 -9.49 -6.39
N TYR A 134 4.18 -9.80 -5.72
CA TYR A 134 5.53 -9.53 -6.20
C TYR A 134 6.33 -10.81 -6.41
N PHE A 135 7.37 -10.75 -7.25
CA PHE A 135 8.23 -11.90 -7.52
C PHE A 135 8.94 -12.36 -6.24
N LYS A 136 8.83 -13.66 -5.92
CA LYS A 136 9.35 -14.26 -4.69
C LYS A 136 10.84 -14.05 -4.49
N ILE A 137 11.62 -14.10 -5.57
CA ILE A 137 13.07 -13.86 -5.56
C ILE A 137 13.44 -12.44 -5.09
N TYR A 138 12.51 -11.48 -5.20
CA TYR A 138 12.67 -10.09 -4.79
C TYR A 138 11.74 -9.70 -3.66
N LYS A 139 11.19 -10.66 -2.90
CA LYS A 139 10.24 -10.37 -1.81
C LYS A 139 10.84 -9.45 -0.72
N ASP A 140 12.12 -9.64 -0.40
CA ASP A 140 12.80 -8.94 0.69
C ASP A 140 13.33 -7.58 0.25
N LYS A 141 13.54 -7.41 -1.07
CA LYS A 141 13.95 -6.15 -1.68
C LYS A 141 13.36 -6.04 -3.09
N PRO A 142 12.11 -5.56 -3.21
CA PRO A 142 11.48 -5.33 -4.50
C PRO A 142 12.29 -4.40 -5.40
N LEU A 143 12.24 -4.62 -6.72
CA LEU A 143 13.06 -3.88 -7.69
C LEU A 143 12.78 -2.37 -7.67
N ILE A 144 11.54 -1.97 -7.39
CA ILE A 144 11.15 -0.55 -7.29
C ILE A 144 11.84 0.19 -6.12
N LEU A 145 12.38 -0.53 -5.13
CA LEU A 145 13.13 0.03 -4.01
C LEU A 145 14.65 0.04 -4.27
N MET A 146 15.10 -0.53 -5.40
CA MET A 146 16.52 -0.66 -5.71
C MET A 146 17.08 0.60 -6.36
N LYS A 147 18.33 0.92 -6.03
CA LYS A 147 19.06 1.98 -6.74
C LYS A 147 19.40 1.54 -8.17
N ASN A 148 19.61 2.49 -9.08
CA ASN A 148 20.03 2.22 -10.46
C ASN A 148 21.22 1.25 -10.56
N SER A 149 22.23 1.38 -9.69
CA SER A 149 23.41 0.50 -9.67
C SER A 149 23.10 -0.94 -9.26
N GLU A 150 22.06 -1.16 -8.48
CA GLU A 150 21.60 -2.49 -8.05
C GLU A 150 20.78 -3.14 -9.17
N LEU A 151 19.89 -2.38 -9.82
CA LEU A 151 19.14 -2.84 -11.01
C LEU A 151 20.07 -3.32 -12.13
N LYS A 152 21.17 -2.60 -12.38
CA LYS A 152 22.20 -3.01 -13.35
C LYS A 152 22.85 -4.35 -13.01
N LYS A 153 23.02 -4.67 -11.73
CA LYS A 153 23.56 -5.97 -11.29
C LYS A 153 22.53 -7.07 -11.53
N CYS A 154 21.27 -6.85 -11.14
CA CYS A 154 20.20 -7.80 -11.39
C CYS A 154 20.04 -8.12 -12.89
N ILE A 155 20.11 -7.11 -13.77
CA ILE A 155 20.09 -7.34 -15.23
C ILE A 155 21.22 -8.27 -15.66
N LYS A 156 22.44 -8.05 -15.17
CA LYS A 156 23.61 -8.87 -15.53
C LYS A 156 23.49 -10.31 -15.02
N GLU A 157 22.93 -10.49 -13.82
CA GLU A 157 22.78 -11.80 -13.16
C GLU A 157 21.64 -12.62 -13.78
N GLU A 158 20.50 -11.99 -14.07
CA GLU A 158 19.29 -12.69 -14.53
C GLU A 158 19.19 -12.78 -16.06
N ILE A 159 19.66 -11.76 -16.79
CA ILE A 159 19.47 -11.61 -18.25
C ILE A 159 20.80 -11.62 -19.02
N GLY A 160 21.89 -11.15 -18.39
CA GLY A 160 23.22 -11.07 -18.99
C GLY A 160 23.46 -9.76 -19.74
N GLU A 161 22.82 -9.60 -20.92
CA GLU A 161 22.92 -8.38 -21.75
C GLU A 161 21.55 -7.74 -21.95
N THR A 162 21.49 -6.41 -21.92
CA THR A 162 20.24 -5.66 -22.14
C THR A 162 20.38 -4.62 -23.25
N LYS A 163 19.26 -4.38 -23.95
CA LYS A 163 19.14 -3.33 -24.98
C LYS A 163 18.46 -2.06 -24.45
N VAL A 164 17.91 -2.09 -23.23
CA VAL A 164 17.21 -0.94 -22.65
C VAL A 164 18.19 0.11 -22.14
N ASP A 165 17.77 1.38 -22.08
CA ASP A 165 18.60 2.44 -21.52
C ASP A 165 18.74 2.25 -20.00
N THR A 166 19.92 1.79 -19.59
CA THR A 166 20.25 1.53 -18.17
C THR A 166 20.36 2.79 -17.31
N LYS A 167 20.19 3.98 -17.88
CA LYS A 167 20.03 5.23 -17.10
C LYS A 167 18.60 5.39 -16.57
N ILE A 168 17.64 4.66 -17.11
CA ILE A 168 16.21 4.79 -16.81
C ILE A 168 15.74 3.56 -16.02
N ASN A 169 15.36 3.75 -14.75
CA ASN A 169 15.11 2.63 -13.84
C ASN A 169 13.87 1.81 -14.21
N HIS A 170 12.75 2.46 -14.57
CA HIS A 170 11.52 1.72 -14.91
C HIS A 170 11.70 0.80 -16.13
N LEU A 171 12.53 1.18 -17.11
CA LEU A 171 12.83 0.32 -18.26
C LEU A 171 13.60 -0.94 -17.85
N MET A 172 14.56 -0.82 -16.93
CA MET A 172 15.27 -1.99 -16.39
C MET A 172 14.36 -2.88 -15.56
N ARG A 173 13.45 -2.30 -14.76
CA ARG A 173 12.48 -3.07 -13.97
C ARG A 173 11.49 -3.81 -14.86
N GLU A 174 10.95 -3.16 -15.88
CA GLU A 174 10.06 -3.79 -16.86
C GLU A 174 10.75 -4.96 -17.57
N GLU A 175 12.01 -4.77 -18.01
CA GLU A 175 12.81 -5.83 -18.62
C GLU A 175 13.03 -7.01 -17.66
N LEU A 176 13.38 -6.74 -16.39
CA LEU A 176 13.52 -7.77 -15.36
C LEU A 176 12.19 -8.53 -15.18
N HIS A 177 11.10 -7.83 -14.88
CA HIS A 177 9.78 -8.45 -14.67
C HIS A 177 9.36 -9.39 -15.81
N ASN A 178 9.69 -9.05 -17.05
CA ASN A 178 9.31 -9.83 -18.23
C ASN A 178 10.19 -11.08 -18.42
N ASN A 179 11.47 -11.02 -18.07
CA ASN A 179 12.48 -12.02 -18.44
C ASN A 179 12.99 -12.88 -17.27
N LEU A 180 12.47 -12.72 -16.06
CA LEU A 180 12.80 -13.64 -14.96
C LEU A 180 12.48 -15.09 -15.31
N ASN A 181 13.42 -15.98 -14.99
CA ASN A 181 13.27 -17.43 -15.16
C ASN A 181 12.21 -18.00 -14.21
N ASP A 182 12.22 -17.57 -12.95
CA ASP A 182 11.21 -17.91 -11.95
C ASP A 182 10.20 -16.75 -11.80
N LYS A 183 8.93 -17.06 -12.07
CA LYS A 183 7.82 -16.11 -11.99
C LYS A 183 6.89 -16.38 -10.80
N GLU A 184 7.30 -17.22 -9.84
CA GLU A 184 6.56 -17.41 -8.60
C GLU A 184 6.36 -16.06 -7.89
N LYS A 185 5.10 -15.76 -7.55
CA LYS A 185 4.72 -14.54 -6.85
C LYS A 185 4.23 -14.85 -5.45
N VAL A 186 4.48 -13.91 -4.55
CA VAL A 186 4.02 -13.92 -3.16
C VAL A 186 3.49 -12.53 -2.79
N THR A 187 2.61 -12.49 -1.79
CA THR A 187 2.15 -11.23 -1.21
C THR A 187 3.28 -10.53 -0.46
N VAL A 188 3.48 -9.25 -0.74
CA VAL A 188 4.49 -8.38 -0.10
C VAL A 188 3.84 -7.09 0.35
N GLU A 189 4.25 -6.55 1.50
CA GLU A 189 3.91 -5.20 1.95
C GLU A 189 5.14 -4.28 1.81
N MET A 190 5.00 -3.14 1.15
CA MET A 190 6.07 -2.16 0.97
C MET A 190 5.66 -0.80 1.54
N ASP A 191 6.58 -0.10 2.21
CA ASP A 191 6.36 1.27 2.65
C ASP A 191 6.34 2.22 1.45
N ILE A 192 5.23 2.96 1.31
CA ILE A 192 5.03 3.92 0.21
C ILE A 192 6.11 5.00 0.23
N ASN A 193 6.56 5.44 1.40
CA ASN A 193 7.61 6.46 1.53
C ASN A 193 8.99 5.95 1.10
N SER A 194 9.16 4.63 0.97
CA SER A 194 10.40 4.02 0.50
C SER A 194 10.43 3.85 -1.02
N LEU A 195 9.29 4.01 -1.70
CA LEU A 195 9.23 3.91 -3.16
C LEU A 195 10.05 5.03 -3.81
N GLU A 196 10.77 4.67 -4.88
CA GLU A 196 11.63 5.58 -5.62
C GLU A 196 10.89 6.87 -6.00
N GLY A 197 11.44 8.04 -5.61
CA GLY A 197 10.87 9.34 -5.96
C GLY A 197 9.82 9.91 -5.00
N ALA A 198 9.53 9.25 -3.87
CA ALA A 198 8.78 9.82 -2.75
C ALA A 198 9.58 10.94 -2.05
N LYS A 199 9.85 12.05 -2.77
CA LYS A 199 10.29 13.29 -2.14
C LYS A 199 9.11 13.81 -1.32
N LYS A 200 9.30 13.96 -0.01
CA LYS A 200 8.43 14.79 0.83
C LYS A 200 8.32 16.17 0.20
N HIS A 201 7.25 16.45 -0.54
CA HIS A 201 6.87 17.80 -0.88
C HIS A 201 6.19 18.42 0.34
N GLY A 202 6.96 19.15 1.15
CA GLY A 202 6.39 20.02 2.18
C GLY A 202 7.08 20.03 3.54
N GLU A 203 8.36 20.37 3.59
CA GLU A 203 8.88 21.21 4.68
C GLU A 203 9.35 22.51 4.01
N ARG A 204 8.44 23.49 3.94
CA ARG A 204 8.73 24.90 3.73
C ARG A 204 7.92 25.68 4.73
#